data_AF-A0A227KNP0-F1
#
_entry.id   AF-A0A227KNP0-F1
#
_cell.length_a   1.000
_cell.length_b   1.000
_cell.length_c   1.000
_cell.angle_alpha   90.00
_cell.angle_beta   90.00
_cell.angle_gamma   90.00
#
_symmetry.space_group_name_H-M   'P 1'
#
loop_
_entity.id
_entity.type
_entity.pdbx_description
1 polymer ?
#
loop_
_entity_poly.entity_id
_entity_poly.type
_entity_poly.pdbx_seq_one_letter_code
_entity_poly.pdbx_strand_id
1 'polypeptide(L)'
;MEFKDRLEYARPLYVGRQWAPYLSGSTDELPLDLDENEEKAIEKFEKEWEVVEVKSETVDEPVFARCEISGLMADCVEVVAINRELIKIEEQRIETDNKLGNLSEENKKTFESVYQAHIKQEEFQQHPDLKPAFRSKLADMFLAAQEKGVTLKINKEQPQKAGEPAKTAEKQRER
;
A
#
# COMPACT_ATOMS: atom_id res chain seq x y z
N MET A 1 -3.52 14.69 0.10
CA MET A 1 -3.90 14.57 1.51
C MET A 1 -3.28 15.74 2.26
N GLU A 2 -3.99 16.43 3.15
CA GLU A 2 -3.37 17.50 3.94
C GLU A 2 -2.57 16.91 5.11
N PHE A 3 -1.61 17.66 5.66
CA PHE A 3 -0.78 17.19 6.78
C PHE A 3 -1.61 16.75 8.00
N LYS A 4 -2.72 17.45 8.27
CA LYS A 4 -3.62 17.13 9.39
C LYS A 4 -4.28 15.76 9.23
N ASP A 5 -4.64 15.38 8.01
CA ASP A 5 -5.24 14.06 7.74
C ASP A 5 -4.21 12.94 7.96
N ARG A 6 -2.93 13.21 7.65
CA ARG A 6 -1.84 12.24 7.86
C ARG A 6 -1.62 11.93 9.35
N LEU A 7 -1.93 12.87 10.25
CA LEU A 7 -1.81 12.68 11.70
C LEU A 7 -2.81 11.64 12.25
N GLU A 8 -3.89 11.33 11.54
CA GLU A 8 -4.81 10.24 11.93
C GLU A 8 -4.12 8.87 11.88
N TYR A 9 -3.05 8.75 11.09
CA TYR A 9 -2.22 7.55 10.97
C TYR A 9 -0.98 7.59 11.86
N ALA A 10 -0.84 8.65 12.66
CA ALA A 10 0.25 8.77 13.60
C ALA A 10 0.00 7.86 14.81
N ARG A 11 1.05 7.23 15.31
CA ARG A 11 0.99 6.43 16.53
C ARG A 11 2.20 6.71 17.43
N PRO A 12 2.07 6.51 18.75
CA PRO A 12 3.21 6.58 19.64
C PRO A 12 4.15 5.39 19.41
N LEU A 13 5.44 5.66 19.35
CA LEU A 13 6.53 4.71 19.25
C LEU A 13 7.58 5.03 20.31
N TYR A 14 8.37 4.04 20.70
CA TYR A 14 9.48 4.22 21.62
C TYR A 14 10.79 4.06 20.88
N VAL A 15 11.65 5.08 20.91
CA VAL A 15 12.97 5.06 20.27
C VAL A 15 14.04 5.31 21.32
N GLY A 16 15.20 4.70 21.16
CA GLY A 16 16.33 4.92 22.07
C GLY A 16 16.65 6.41 22.19
N ARG A 17 16.94 6.87 23.41
CA ARG A 17 17.18 8.30 23.70
C ARG A 17 18.20 8.95 22.78
N GLN A 18 19.22 8.21 22.35
CA GLN A 18 20.24 8.70 21.43
C GLN A 18 19.68 9.18 20.08
N TRP A 19 18.52 8.67 19.66
CA TRP A 19 17.89 9.02 18.38
C TRP A 19 17.02 10.27 18.45
N ALA A 20 16.61 10.71 19.64
CA ALA A 20 15.66 11.82 19.79
C ALA A 20 16.15 13.16 19.17
N PRO A 21 17.42 13.59 19.32
CA PRO A 21 17.90 14.82 18.68
C PRO A 21 17.86 14.74 17.15
N TYR A 22 18.25 13.59 16.59
CA TYR A 22 18.27 13.35 15.15
C TYR A 22 16.84 13.29 14.58
N LEU A 23 15.97 12.48 15.18
CA LEU A 23 14.58 12.30 14.73
C LEU A 23 13.69 13.55 14.93
N SER A 24 14.04 14.44 15.85
CA SER A 24 13.37 15.74 16.00
C SER A 24 13.83 16.79 14.99
N GLY A 25 14.86 16.50 14.18
CA GLY A 25 15.50 17.48 13.31
C GLY A 25 16.30 18.55 14.08
N SER A 26 16.64 18.29 15.35
CA SER A 26 17.49 19.20 16.14
C SER A 26 18.96 19.12 15.72
N THR A 27 19.36 18.00 15.08
CA THR A 27 20.67 17.79 14.47
C THR A 27 20.53 16.89 13.24
N ASP A 28 21.37 17.10 12.24
CA ASP A 28 21.52 16.19 11.09
C ASP A 28 22.61 15.13 11.35
N GLU A 29 23.30 15.21 12.50
CA GLU A 29 24.36 14.28 12.86
C GLU A 29 23.77 13.01 13.49
N LEU A 30 24.20 11.86 12.96
CA LEU A 30 23.95 10.57 13.57
C LEU A 30 24.79 10.41 14.87
N PRO A 31 24.35 9.57 15.82
CA PRO A 31 25.16 9.23 16.99
C PRO A 31 26.59 8.77 16.61
N LEU A 32 27.61 9.19 17.36
CA LEU A 32 29.01 8.99 16.99
C LEU A 32 29.48 7.52 17.00
N ASP A 33 28.81 6.66 17.76
CA ASP A 33 29.21 5.26 17.98
C ASP A 33 28.23 4.26 17.35
N LEU A 34 27.62 4.61 16.20
CA LEU A 34 26.73 3.67 15.50
C LEU A 34 27.50 2.50 14.89
N ASP A 35 27.00 1.29 15.13
CA ASP A 35 27.41 0.12 14.37
C ASP A 35 26.61 -0.03 13.06
N GLU A 36 27.10 -0.85 12.12
CA GLU A 36 26.44 -1.08 10.83
C GLU A 36 24.99 -1.60 10.96
N ASN A 37 24.65 -2.29 12.06
CA ASN A 37 23.30 -2.80 12.27
C ASN A 37 22.38 -1.67 12.73
N GLU A 38 22.87 -0.77 13.58
CA GLU A 38 22.13 0.41 14.01
C GLU A 38 21.89 1.38 12.85
N GLU A 39 22.87 1.59 11.96
CA GLU A 39 22.69 2.37 10.72
C GLU A 39 21.58 1.77 9.83
N LYS A 40 21.62 0.45 9.59
CA LYS A 40 20.57 -0.24 8.81
C LYS A 40 19.21 -0.16 9.50
N ALA A 41 19.19 -0.18 10.83
CA ALA A 41 17.96 -0.12 11.61
C ALA A 41 17.31 1.27 11.50
N ILE A 42 18.08 2.35 11.62
CA ILE A 42 17.55 3.71 11.44
C ILE A 42 17.09 3.94 10.01
N GLU A 43 17.85 3.49 9.00
CA GLU A 43 17.43 3.58 7.60
C GLU A 43 16.10 2.87 7.35
N LYS A 44 15.93 1.68 7.93
CA LYS A 44 14.68 0.92 7.83
C LYS A 44 13.55 1.69 8.51
N PHE A 45 13.80 2.22 9.70
CA PHE A 45 12.82 3.00 10.44
C PHE A 45 12.38 4.23 9.64
N GLU A 46 13.29 5.02 9.06
CA GLU A 46 12.95 6.21 8.27
C GLU A 46 12.22 5.89 6.95
N LYS A 47 12.46 4.72 6.38
CA LYS A 47 11.71 4.21 5.21
C LYS A 47 10.26 3.90 5.54
N GLU A 48 9.99 3.42 6.76
CA GLU A 48 8.66 3.01 7.21
C GLU A 48 7.91 4.12 7.95
N TRP A 49 8.63 4.97 8.68
CA TRP A 49 8.10 5.93 9.64
C TRP A 49 8.62 7.35 9.38
N GLU A 50 7.77 8.32 9.65
CA GLU A 50 8.10 9.74 9.67
C GLU A 50 7.77 10.28 11.05
N VAL A 51 8.79 10.64 11.84
CA VAL A 51 8.59 11.23 13.17
C VAL A 51 8.12 12.66 13.01
N VAL A 52 7.01 13.00 13.68
CA VAL A 52 6.41 14.34 13.64
C VAL A 52 6.50 15.08 14.96
N GLU A 53 6.66 14.35 16.06
CA GLU A 53 6.78 14.92 17.40
C GLU A 53 7.62 14.01 18.30
N VAL A 54 8.42 14.62 19.17
CA VAL A 54 9.16 13.93 20.23
C VAL A 54 8.60 14.42 21.57
N LYS A 55 8.13 13.52 22.43
CA LYS A 55 7.55 13.89 23.71
C LYS A 55 8.62 14.31 24.71
N SER A 56 8.63 15.59 25.05
CA SER A 56 9.56 16.20 26.00
C SER A 56 9.56 15.53 27.37
N GLU A 57 8.40 15.10 27.88
CA GLU A 57 8.28 14.40 29.18
C GLU A 57 9.22 13.18 29.26
N THR A 58 9.26 12.39 28.18
CA THR A 58 10.09 11.18 28.10
C THR A 58 11.54 11.46 27.70
N VAL A 59 11.87 12.69 27.30
CA VAL A 59 13.26 13.11 27.05
C VAL A 59 14.00 13.34 28.37
N ASP A 60 13.31 13.98 29.32
CA ASP A 60 13.83 14.25 30.66
C ASP A 60 13.78 13.01 31.54
N GLU A 61 12.70 12.23 31.46
CA GLU A 61 12.51 10.97 32.19
C GLU A 61 12.24 9.80 31.21
N PRO A 62 13.30 9.17 30.66
CA PRO A 62 13.17 8.07 29.71
C PRO A 62 12.42 6.85 30.27
N VAL A 63 11.67 6.19 29.40
CA VAL A 63 10.89 5.00 29.73
C VAL A 63 11.67 3.76 29.32
N PHE A 64 11.84 2.80 30.23
CA PHE A 64 12.45 1.51 29.88
C PHE A 64 11.48 0.67 29.05
N ALA A 65 11.69 0.65 27.73
CA ALA A 65 10.82 0.03 26.76
C ALA A 65 11.63 -0.64 25.63
N ARG A 66 10.93 -1.37 24.77
CA ARG A 66 11.54 -1.91 23.55
C ARG A 66 11.67 -0.80 22.52
N CYS A 67 12.89 -0.51 22.11
CA CYS A 67 13.20 0.45 21.06
C CYS A 67 12.70 -0.08 19.70
N GLU A 68 11.96 0.73 18.95
CA GLU A 68 11.43 0.39 17.64
C GLU A 68 12.54 0.29 16.58
N ILE A 69 13.64 1.04 16.76
CA ILE A 69 14.80 1.03 15.85
C ILE A 69 15.67 -0.21 16.14
N SER A 70 16.26 -0.29 17.34
CA SER A 70 17.22 -1.38 17.65
C SER A 70 16.54 -2.71 18.00
N GLY A 71 15.24 -2.71 18.35
CA GLY A 71 14.52 -3.90 18.78
C GLY A 71 14.87 -4.39 20.19
N LEU A 72 15.79 -3.70 20.88
CA LEU A 72 16.30 -4.04 22.23
C LEU A 72 15.56 -3.24 23.32
N MET A 73 15.61 -3.74 24.56
CA MET A 73 15.14 -2.98 25.72
C MET A 73 16.16 -1.90 26.08
N ALA A 74 15.71 -0.64 26.17
CA ALA A 74 16.56 0.51 26.46
C ALA A 74 15.76 1.65 27.10
N ASP A 75 16.48 2.67 27.58
CA ASP A 75 15.90 3.96 27.94
C ASP A 75 15.41 4.67 26.68
N CYS A 76 14.10 4.70 26.51
CA CYS A 76 13.44 5.19 25.32
C CYS A 76 12.70 6.51 25.56
N VAL A 77 12.62 7.28 24.49
CA VAL A 77 11.80 8.47 24.35
C VAL A 77 10.58 8.10 23.52
N GLU A 78 9.41 8.57 23.92
CA GLU A 78 8.19 8.43 23.14
C GLU A 78 8.18 9.45 22.01
N VAL A 79 7.96 8.97 20.79
CA VAL A 79 7.81 9.78 19.59
C VAL A 79 6.48 9.49 18.93
N VAL A 80 5.88 10.52 18.34
CA VAL A 80 4.70 10.37 17.49
C VAL A 80 5.21 10.25 16.06
N ALA A 81 4.90 9.13 15.41
CA ALA A 81 5.35 8.86 14.05
C ALA A 81 4.22 8.41 13.14
N ILE A 82 4.25 8.87 11.90
CA ILE A 82 3.32 8.51 10.83
C ILE A 82 3.90 7.32 10.05
N ASN A 83 3.09 6.29 9.82
CA ASN A 83 3.49 5.19 8.94
C ASN A 83 3.38 5.60 7.47
N ARG A 84 4.51 5.65 6.77
CA ARG A 84 4.56 6.07 5.35
C ARG A 84 3.79 5.12 4.43
N GLU A 85 3.79 3.83 4.72
CA GLU A 85 3.09 2.84 3.89
C GLU A 85 1.58 2.94 4.03
N LEU A 86 1.07 3.16 5.26
CA LEU A 86 -0.35 3.40 5.47
C LEU A 86 -0.84 4.66 4.76
N ILE A 87 -0.04 5.73 4.77
CA ILE A 87 -0.35 6.95 4.01
C ILE A 87 -0.44 6.65 2.51
N LYS A 88 0.52 5.94 1.93
CA LYS A 88 0.48 5.59 0.50
C LYS A 88 -0.76 4.77 0.14
N ILE A 89 -1.11 3.79 0.97
CA ILE A 89 -2.31 2.96 0.77
C ILE A 89 -3.57 3.83 0.79
N GLU A 90 -3.67 4.76 1.75
CA GLU A 90 -4.82 5.64 1.85
C GLU A 90 -4.88 6.64 0.68
N GLU A 91 -3.75 7.22 0.29
CA GLU A 91 -3.68 8.11 -0.87
C GLU A 91 -4.13 7.39 -2.15
N GLN A 92 -3.71 6.14 -2.35
CA GLN A 92 -4.16 5.32 -3.46
C GLN A 92 -5.68 5.04 -3.38
N ARG A 93 -6.23 4.81 -2.18
CA ARG A 93 -7.67 4.62 -1.97
C ARG A 93 -8.45 5.88 -2.37
N ILE A 94 -8.03 7.04 -1.87
CA ILE A 94 -8.65 8.34 -2.16
C ILE A 94 -8.56 8.65 -3.66
N GLU A 95 -7.40 8.43 -4.28
CA GLU A 95 -7.22 8.63 -5.71
C GLU A 95 -8.16 7.73 -6.53
N THR A 96 -8.27 6.46 -6.15
CA THR A 96 -9.20 5.52 -6.77
C THR A 96 -10.64 5.98 -6.60
N ASP A 97 -11.05 6.42 -5.40
CA ASP A 97 -12.40 6.90 -5.14
C ASP A 97 -12.72 8.17 -5.96
N ASN A 98 -11.76 9.08 -6.12
CA ASN A 98 -11.89 10.26 -6.97
C ASN A 98 -12.06 9.88 -8.46
N LYS A 99 -11.26 8.92 -8.95
CA LYS A 99 -11.40 8.38 -10.33
C LYS A 99 -12.79 7.80 -10.55
N LEU A 100 -13.29 7.02 -9.59
CA LEU A 100 -14.64 6.46 -9.65
C LEU A 100 -15.71 7.55 -9.59
N GLY A 101 -15.51 8.60 -8.80
CA GLY A 101 -16.40 9.78 -8.75
C GLY A 101 -16.59 10.45 -10.11
N ASN A 102 -15.54 10.49 -10.93
CA ASN A 102 -15.53 11.09 -12.27
C ASN A 102 -16.14 10.20 -13.37
N LEU A 103 -16.44 8.94 -13.07
CA LEU A 103 -17.14 8.06 -14.02
C LEU A 103 -18.61 8.46 -14.16
N SER A 104 -19.18 8.24 -15.34
CA SER A 104 -20.62 8.31 -15.55
C SER A 104 -21.34 7.24 -14.73
N GLU A 105 -22.62 7.48 -14.39
CA GLU A 105 -23.42 6.52 -13.62
C GLU A 105 -23.54 5.14 -14.29
N GLU A 106 -23.56 5.10 -15.63
CA GLU A 106 -23.53 3.84 -16.39
C GLU A 106 -22.19 3.11 -16.24
N ASN A 107 -21.08 3.84 -16.33
CA ASN A 107 -19.74 3.28 -16.17
C ASN A 107 -19.47 2.83 -14.73
N LYS A 108 -19.97 3.56 -13.72
CA LYS A 108 -19.89 3.16 -12.30
C LYS A 108 -20.60 1.82 -12.04
N LYS A 109 -21.82 1.65 -12.56
CA LYS A 109 -22.58 0.39 -12.42
C LYS A 109 -21.85 -0.78 -13.09
N THR A 110 -21.31 -0.55 -14.28
CA THR A 110 -20.54 -1.57 -15.00
C THR A 110 -19.24 -1.89 -14.27
N PHE A 111 -18.51 -0.89 -13.79
CA PHE A 111 -17.31 -1.05 -12.97
C PHE A 111 -17.59 -1.93 -11.75
N GLU A 112 -18.62 -1.61 -10.97
CA GLU A 112 -18.94 -2.36 -9.75
C GLU A 112 -19.30 -3.81 -10.07
N SER A 113 -20.08 -4.02 -11.14
CA SER A 113 -20.44 -5.36 -11.59
C SER A 113 -19.22 -6.19 -12.02
N VAL A 114 -18.26 -5.58 -12.73
CA VAL A 114 -16.99 -6.23 -13.12
C VAL A 114 -16.14 -6.52 -11.89
N TYR A 115 -15.99 -5.55 -11.00
CA TYR A 115 -15.19 -5.67 -9.78
C TYR A 115 -15.72 -6.82 -8.90
N GLN A 116 -17.02 -6.84 -8.62
CA GLN A 116 -17.67 -7.88 -7.81
C GLN A 116 -17.57 -9.28 -8.43
N ALA A 117 -17.59 -9.39 -9.77
CA ALA A 117 -17.40 -10.67 -10.44
C ALA A 117 -15.97 -11.22 -10.26
N HIS A 118 -14.96 -10.35 -10.28
CA HIS A 118 -13.56 -10.75 -10.16
C HIS A 118 -13.14 -11.04 -8.71
N ILE A 119 -13.53 -10.22 -7.74
CA ILE A 119 -13.12 -10.43 -6.34
C ILE A 119 -13.70 -11.70 -5.70
N LYS A 120 -14.68 -12.33 -6.34
CA LYS A 120 -15.25 -13.63 -5.94
C LYS A 120 -14.41 -14.81 -6.42
N GLN A 121 -13.51 -14.62 -7.37
CA GLN A 121 -12.60 -15.66 -7.86
C GLN A 121 -11.64 -16.10 -6.77
N GLU A 122 -11.18 -17.35 -6.86
CA GLU A 122 -10.33 -17.99 -5.85
C GLU A 122 -9.02 -17.21 -5.60
N GLU A 123 -8.44 -16.63 -6.64
CA GLU A 123 -7.22 -15.80 -6.57
C GLU A 123 -7.36 -14.67 -5.53
N PHE A 124 -8.48 -13.96 -5.51
CA PHE A 124 -8.74 -12.86 -4.56
C PHE A 124 -9.23 -13.32 -3.19
N GLN A 125 -9.62 -14.59 -3.05
CA GLN A 125 -9.90 -15.19 -1.74
C GLN A 125 -8.59 -15.61 -1.06
N GLN A 126 -7.64 -16.15 -1.83
CA GLN A 126 -6.31 -16.53 -1.35
C GLN A 126 -5.41 -15.32 -1.11
N HIS A 127 -5.57 -14.25 -1.91
CA HIS A 127 -4.76 -13.03 -1.85
C HIS A 127 -5.63 -11.76 -1.74
N PRO A 128 -6.20 -11.48 -0.55
CA PRO A 128 -7.08 -10.33 -0.34
C PRO A 128 -6.35 -8.98 -0.49
N ASP A 129 -5.05 -8.96 -0.30
CA ASP A 129 -4.11 -7.85 -0.49
C ASP A 129 -4.03 -7.36 -1.95
N LEU A 130 -4.44 -8.18 -2.92
CA LEU A 130 -4.49 -7.77 -4.33
C LEU A 130 -5.72 -6.92 -4.68
N LYS A 131 -6.77 -6.92 -3.83
CA LYS A 131 -8.03 -6.23 -4.11
C LYS A 131 -7.87 -4.72 -4.31
N PRO A 132 -7.11 -3.97 -3.48
CA PRO A 132 -6.91 -2.54 -3.68
C PRO A 132 -6.20 -2.22 -5.00
N ALA A 133 -5.12 -2.95 -5.32
CA ALA A 133 -4.37 -2.76 -6.56
C ALA A 133 -5.22 -3.07 -7.79
N PHE A 134 -6.01 -4.15 -7.75
CA PHE A 134 -6.95 -4.48 -8.82
C PHE A 134 -8.03 -3.40 -8.98
N ARG A 135 -8.63 -2.93 -7.87
CA ARG A 135 -9.63 -1.86 -7.87
C ARG A 135 -9.10 -0.59 -8.51
N SER A 136 -7.89 -0.16 -8.14
CA SER A 136 -7.21 1.01 -8.70
C SER A 136 -7.01 0.87 -10.22
N LYS A 137 -6.43 -0.25 -10.67
CA LYS A 137 -6.15 -0.49 -12.09
C LYS A 137 -7.43 -0.59 -12.93
N LEU A 138 -8.48 -1.19 -12.37
CA LEU A 138 -9.78 -1.24 -13.02
C LEU A 138 -10.38 0.15 -13.16
N ALA A 139 -10.25 1.03 -12.15
CA ALA A 139 -10.75 2.40 -12.21
C ALA A 139 -10.03 3.20 -13.31
N ASP A 140 -8.70 3.05 -13.43
CA ASP A 140 -7.91 3.67 -14.50
C ASP A 140 -8.40 3.25 -15.89
N MET A 141 -8.67 1.96 -16.09
CA MET A 141 -9.15 1.44 -17.36
C MET A 141 -10.52 2.01 -17.74
N PHE A 142 -11.45 2.11 -16.78
CA PHE A 142 -12.78 2.68 -17.02
C PHE A 142 -12.72 4.17 -17.31
N LEU A 143 -11.87 4.92 -16.60
CA LEU A 143 -11.69 6.35 -16.81
C LEU A 143 -11.09 6.62 -18.20
N ALA A 144 -10.04 5.88 -18.57
CA ALA A 144 -9.42 5.99 -19.89
C ALA A 144 -10.36 5.58 -21.03
N ALA A 145 -11.24 4.60 -20.82
CA ALA A 145 -12.25 4.22 -21.82
C ALA A 145 -13.30 5.33 -21.98
N GLN A 146 -13.78 5.91 -20.88
CA GLN A 146 -14.74 7.00 -20.89
C GLN A 146 -14.20 8.25 -21.60
N GLU A 147 -12.94 8.64 -21.32
CA GLU A 147 -12.28 9.77 -21.99
C GLU A 147 -12.16 9.58 -23.50
N LYS A 148 -12.03 8.32 -23.95
CA LYS A 148 -12.01 7.95 -25.37
C LYS A 148 -13.41 7.78 -25.98
N GLY A 149 -14.47 8.02 -25.22
CA GLY A 149 -15.85 7.81 -25.65
C GLY A 149 -16.24 6.34 -25.83
N VAL A 150 -15.49 5.42 -25.23
CA VAL A 150 -15.74 3.97 -25.28
C VAL A 150 -16.51 3.53 -24.03
N THR A 151 -17.67 2.93 -24.22
CA THR A 151 -18.44 2.32 -23.14
C THR A 151 -18.02 0.87 -22.96
N LEU A 152 -17.43 0.54 -21.81
CA LEU A 152 -17.10 -0.83 -21.45
C LEU A 152 -18.39 -1.54 -21.04
N LYS A 153 -18.72 -2.66 -21.70
CA LYS A 153 -19.86 -3.51 -21.36
C LYS A 153 -19.38 -4.89 -20.93
N ILE A 154 -20.08 -5.49 -19.97
CA ILE A 154 -19.82 -6.86 -19.56
C ILE A 154 -20.31 -7.78 -20.66
N ASN A 155 -19.36 -8.44 -21.33
CA ASN A 155 -19.72 -9.52 -22.24
C ASN A 155 -20.09 -10.74 -21.40
N LYS A 156 -21.38 -11.07 -21.33
CA LYS A 156 -21.88 -12.30 -20.69
C LYS A 156 -21.66 -13.51 -21.61
N GLU A 157 -20.44 -13.70 -22.13
CA GLU A 157 -20.12 -14.86 -22.95
C GLU A 157 -19.58 -16.02 -22.09
N GLN A 158 -20.15 -17.18 -22.41
CA GLN A 158 -20.11 -18.47 -21.72
C GLN A 158 -18.69 -18.99 -21.47
N PRO A 159 -18.50 -19.90 -20.48
CA PRO A 159 -17.19 -20.52 -20.23
C PRO A 159 -16.65 -21.08 -21.54
N GLN A 160 -15.45 -20.63 -21.91
CA GLN A 160 -14.71 -21.16 -23.05
C GLN A 160 -14.67 -22.68 -22.90
N LYS A 161 -15.40 -23.39 -23.78
CA LYS A 161 -15.27 -24.84 -23.89
C LYS A 161 -13.81 -25.13 -24.18
N ALA A 162 -13.21 -25.89 -23.27
CA ALA A 162 -11.92 -26.53 -23.43
C ALA A 162 -11.82 -27.16 -24.83
N GLY A 163 -10.64 -27.00 -25.44
CA GLY A 163 -10.36 -27.34 -26.81
C GLY A 163 -10.89 -28.72 -27.23
N GLU A 164 -11.64 -28.72 -28.32
CA GLU A 164 -11.94 -29.92 -29.09
C GLU A 164 -10.65 -30.36 -29.78
N PRO A 165 -10.14 -31.59 -29.56
CA PRO A 165 -8.94 -32.05 -30.24
C PRO A 165 -9.28 -32.32 -31.71
N ALA A 166 -8.57 -31.62 -32.61
CA ALA A 166 -8.64 -31.84 -34.04
C ALA A 166 -8.27 -33.31 -34.35
N LYS A 167 -9.22 -34.05 -34.91
CA LYS A 167 -9.00 -35.36 -35.52
C LYS A 167 -8.05 -35.20 -36.71
N THR A 168 -6.83 -35.71 -36.58
CA THR A 168 -5.91 -35.88 -37.71
C THR A 168 -6.49 -36.94 -38.64
N ALA A 169 -7.02 -36.51 -39.79
CA ALA A 169 -7.44 -37.40 -40.86
C ALA A 169 -6.21 -37.82 -41.69
N GLU A 170 -5.86 -39.10 -41.57
CA GLU A 170 -4.97 -39.84 -42.44
C GLU A 170 -5.46 -39.73 -43.90
N LYS A 171 -4.59 -39.32 -44.83
CA LYS A 171 -4.82 -39.59 -46.26
C LYS A 171 -3.50 -39.86 -46.99
N GLN A 172 -3.37 -41.13 -47.34
CA GLN A 172 -2.48 -41.77 -48.30
C GLN A 172 -2.02 -40.87 -49.45
N ARG A 173 -0.75 -41.01 -49.84
CA ARG A 173 -0.30 -40.78 -51.22
C ARG A 173 0.64 -41.89 -51.66
N GLU A 174 0.11 -42.76 -52.50
CA GLU A 174 0.87 -43.58 -53.46
C GLU A 174 1.75 -42.67 -54.34
N ARG A 175 3.03 -43.02 -54.48
CA ARG A 175 3.66 -43.47 -55.73
C ARG A 175 5.14 -43.78 -55.51
#